data_AF-A0A533W6K1-F1
#
_entry.id   AF-A0A533W6K1-F1
#
_cell.length_a   1.000
_cell.length_b   1.000
_cell.length_c   1.000
_cell.angle_alpha   90.00
_cell.angle_beta   90.00
_cell.angle_gamma   90.00
#
_symmetry.space_group_name_H-M   'P 1'
#
loop_
_entity.id
_entity.type
_entity.pdbx_description
1 polymer ?
#
loop_
_entity_poly.entity_id
_entity_poly.type
_entity_poly.pdbx_seq_one_letter_code
_entity_poly.pdbx_strand_id
1 'polypeptide(L)'
;MSELMRGLVNQFTNSHFEISDPKGYPVPRDKLNWFMWCPEILEVRTHPYIEVIWADKQDNVYLESMPIGNILDWVEQSNGEDAVRQVLRMDLTGLGTRELKSLLGKIFPTIESRLATYEDIAEKVSSRRQVKLELIWHGRKGATACRLRCVVHLNDSSRESMKTNLESGLSALREAFDKIDKYEG
;
A
#
# COMPACT_ATOMS: atom_id res chain seq x y z
N MET A 1 8.85 -15.34 -14.55
CA MET A 1 7.62 -14.74 -14.00
C MET A 1 7.74 -13.22 -13.89
N SER A 2 8.76 -12.70 -13.19
CA SER A 2 9.00 -11.26 -13.01
C SER A 2 9.00 -10.44 -14.32
N GLU A 3 9.68 -10.91 -15.38
CA GLU A 3 9.70 -10.22 -16.68
C GLU A 3 8.33 -10.15 -17.37
N LEU A 4 7.55 -11.24 -17.29
CA LEU A 4 6.18 -11.26 -17.81
C LEU A 4 5.29 -10.28 -17.04
N MET A 5 5.41 -10.28 -15.70
CA MET A 5 4.67 -9.37 -14.83
C MET A 5 5.03 -7.91 -15.15
N ARG A 6 6.33 -7.59 -15.26
CA ARG A 6 6.81 -6.27 -15.64
C ARG A 6 6.22 -5.82 -16.98
N GLY A 7 6.22 -6.68 -17.99
CA GLY A 7 5.60 -6.39 -19.28
C GLY A 7 4.10 -6.10 -19.20
N LEU A 8 3.36 -6.87 -18.41
CA LEU A 8 1.91 -6.67 -18.22
C LEU A 8 1.61 -5.38 -17.44
N VAL A 9 2.33 -5.12 -16.35
CA VAL A 9 2.16 -3.91 -15.54
C VAL A 9 2.45 -2.67 -16.39
N ASN A 10 3.59 -2.64 -17.10
CA ASN A 10 3.94 -1.52 -17.96
C ASN A 10 2.88 -1.28 -19.05
N GLN A 11 2.26 -2.35 -19.57
CA GLN A 11 1.16 -2.23 -20.52
C GLN A 11 -0.10 -1.63 -19.89
N PHE A 12 -0.45 -2.04 -18.67
CA PHE A 12 -1.67 -1.58 -18.00
C PHE A 12 -1.58 -0.17 -17.43
N THR A 13 -0.41 0.20 -16.93
CA THR A 13 -0.18 1.49 -16.28
C THR A 13 0.46 2.51 -17.21
N ASN A 14 0.96 2.09 -18.38
CA ASN A 14 1.79 2.93 -19.24
C ASN A 14 2.94 3.59 -18.45
N SER A 15 3.58 2.83 -17.56
CA SER A 15 4.69 3.25 -16.71
C SER A 15 5.86 2.29 -16.85
N HIS A 16 7.05 2.75 -16.50
CA HIS A 16 8.26 1.96 -16.51
C HIS A 16 8.51 1.34 -15.14
N PHE A 17 8.24 0.04 -14.98
CA PHE A 17 8.70 -0.71 -13.82
C PHE A 17 10.05 -1.36 -14.09
N GLU A 18 10.93 -1.30 -13.09
CA GLU A 18 12.25 -1.95 -13.07
C GLU A 18 12.29 -3.06 -12.02
N ILE A 19 12.86 -4.21 -12.38
CA ILE A 19 13.18 -5.26 -11.42
C ILE A 19 14.47 -4.88 -10.68
N SER A 20 14.43 -4.87 -9.35
CA SER A 20 15.58 -4.49 -8.54
C SER A 20 15.60 -5.25 -7.21
N ASP A 21 16.73 -5.19 -6.50
CA ASP A 21 16.76 -5.58 -5.09
C ASP A 21 16.13 -4.46 -4.24
N PRO A 22 15.31 -4.78 -3.21
CA PRO A 22 14.78 -3.76 -2.31
C PRO A 22 15.94 -3.12 -1.54
N LYS A 23 16.04 -1.79 -1.56
CA LYS A 23 17.06 -1.04 -0.79
C LYS A 23 16.73 -0.93 0.71
N GLY A 24 15.98 -1.89 1.26
CA GLY A 24 15.59 -1.96 2.67
C GLY A 24 14.11 -1.67 2.97
N TYR A 25 13.30 -1.34 1.96
CA TYR A 25 11.87 -1.03 2.12
C TYR A 25 11.11 -1.26 0.80
N PRO A 26 9.82 -1.62 0.81
CA PRO A 26 8.94 -2.02 1.94
C PRO A 26 9.13 -3.45 2.48
N VAL A 27 9.94 -4.30 1.84
CA VAL A 27 9.98 -5.74 2.17
C VAL A 27 11.41 -6.24 2.43
N PRO A 28 11.64 -7.00 3.52
CA PRO A 28 12.92 -7.67 3.77
C PRO A 28 13.32 -8.63 2.64
N ARG A 29 14.58 -8.53 2.17
CA ARG A 29 15.11 -9.31 1.03
C ARG A 29 15.01 -10.82 1.22
N ASP A 30 15.11 -11.30 2.46
CA ASP A 30 15.07 -12.72 2.81
C ASP A 30 13.71 -13.39 2.57
N LYS A 31 12.64 -12.61 2.40
CA LYS A 31 11.27 -13.10 2.17
C LYS A 31 10.80 -13.00 0.72
N LEU A 32 11.62 -12.40 -0.15
CA LEU A 32 11.25 -12.10 -1.52
C LEU A 32 11.74 -13.15 -2.51
N ASN A 33 10.93 -13.41 -3.53
CA ASN A 33 11.35 -14.06 -4.77
C ASN A 33 11.85 -13.00 -5.76
N TRP A 34 11.06 -11.95 -6.00
CA TRP A 34 11.44 -10.82 -6.84
C TRP A 34 10.70 -9.55 -6.40
N PHE A 35 11.25 -8.41 -6.81
CA PHE A 35 10.75 -7.09 -6.50
C PHE A 35 10.87 -6.18 -7.73
N MET A 36 9.89 -5.32 -7.93
CA MET A 36 9.93 -4.27 -8.94
C MET A 36 9.29 -3.00 -8.41
N TRP A 37 9.75 -1.88 -8.95
CA TRP A 37 9.30 -0.54 -8.54
C TRP A 37 9.29 0.38 -9.76
N CYS A 38 8.46 1.42 -9.70
CA CYS A 38 8.47 2.49 -10.69
C CYS A 38 9.48 3.58 -10.25
N PRO A 39 10.59 3.80 -10.98
CA PRO A 39 11.64 4.71 -10.58
C PRO A 39 11.33 6.18 -10.88
N GLU A 40 10.47 6.43 -11.87
CA GLU A 40 10.17 7.78 -12.33
C GLU A 40 9.10 8.44 -11.48
N ILE A 41 9.53 9.41 -10.66
CA ILE A 41 8.64 10.24 -9.81
C ILE A 41 7.49 10.87 -10.61
N LEU A 42 7.71 11.19 -11.90
CA LEU A 42 6.67 11.76 -12.77
C LEU A 42 5.63 10.73 -13.23
N GLU A 43 6.01 9.47 -13.41
CA GLU A 43 5.11 8.38 -13.75
C GLU A 43 4.33 7.89 -12.52
N VAL A 44 5.00 7.89 -11.37
CA VAL A 44 4.39 7.62 -10.07
C VAL A 44 3.31 8.66 -9.74
N ARG A 45 3.47 9.92 -10.15
CA ARG A 45 2.44 10.96 -10.01
C ARG A 45 1.23 10.77 -10.91
N THR A 46 1.37 10.09 -12.04
CA THR A 46 0.22 9.78 -12.93
C THR A 46 -0.52 8.53 -12.50
N HIS A 47 0.12 7.65 -11.71
CA HIS A 47 -0.46 6.39 -11.22
C HIS A 47 -0.11 6.13 -9.74
N PRO A 48 -0.48 7.02 -8.80
CA PRO A 48 -0.06 6.90 -7.39
C PRO A 48 -0.64 5.67 -6.68
N TYR A 49 -1.66 5.04 -7.29
CA TYR A 49 -2.26 3.80 -6.82
C TYR A 49 -1.34 2.58 -6.96
N ILE A 50 -0.21 2.67 -7.68
CA ILE A 50 0.76 1.58 -7.82
C ILE A 50 2.19 2.11 -7.91
N GLU A 51 3.03 1.70 -6.96
CA GLU A 51 4.44 2.13 -6.89
C GLU A 51 5.37 0.92 -6.86
N VAL A 52 4.99 -0.12 -6.12
CA VAL A 52 5.83 -1.30 -5.86
C VAL A 52 5.04 -2.57 -6.09
N ILE A 53 5.68 -3.55 -6.73
CA ILE A 53 5.14 -4.88 -6.95
C ILE A 53 6.18 -5.91 -6.55
N TRP A 54 5.80 -6.93 -5.81
CA TRP A 54 6.73 -7.94 -5.35
C TRP A 54 6.06 -9.30 -5.18
N ALA A 55 6.86 -10.35 -5.22
CA ALA A 55 6.43 -11.70 -4.88
C ALA A 55 7.18 -12.24 -3.68
N ASP A 56 6.46 -12.92 -2.80
CA ASP A 56 7.09 -13.72 -1.75
C ASP A 56 7.63 -15.05 -2.30
N LYS A 57 8.28 -15.82 -1.43
CA LYS A 57 8.79 -17.17 -1.76
C LYS A 57 7.70 -18.22 -2.01
N GLN A 58 6.43 -17.88 -1.80
CA GLN A 58 5.27 -18.71 -2.06
C GLN A 58 4.54 -18.28 -3.35
N ASP A 59 5.15 -17.40 -4.14
CA ASP A 59 4.62 -16.83 -5.37
C ASP A 59 3.30 -16.05 -5.20
N ASN A 60 2.98 -15.60 -3.97
CA ASN A 60 1.95 -14.59 -3.79
C ASN A 60 2.47 -13.25 -4.30
N VAL A 61 1.70 -12.59 -5.16
CA VAL A 61 2.05 -11.29 -5.70
C VAL A 61 1.32 -10.19 -4.95
N TYR A 62 2.07 -9.16 -4.59
CA TYR A 62 1.59 -8.02 -3.84
C TYR A 62 1.80 -6.76 -4.68
N LEU A 63 0.72 -6.00 -4.82
CA LEU A 63 0.69 -4.70 -5.46
C LEU A 63 0.53 -3.64 -4.36
N GLU A 64 1.44 -2.68 -4.25
CA GLU A 64 1.41 -1.63 -3.23
C GLU A 64 1.37 -0.23 -3.85
N SER A 65 0.49 0.61 -3.32
CA SER A 65 0.38 2.02 -3.71
C SER A 65 1.55 2.85 -3.17
N MET A 66 1.64 4.10 -3.61
CA MET A 66 2.35 5.13 -2.85
C MET A 66 1.78 5.28 -1.42
N PRO A 67 2.50 5.95 -0.50
CA PRO A 67 1.91 6.31 0.79
C PRO A 67 0.66 7.16 0.57
N ILE A 68 -0.47 6.74 1.13
CA ILE A 68 -1.71 7.53 1.18
C ILE A 68 -1.69 8.55 2.34
N GLY A 69 -0.68 8.45 3.21
CA GLY A 69 -0.41 9.44 4.25
C GLY A 69 0.50 8.90 5.34
N ASN A 70 0.81 9.80 6.28
CA ASN A 70 1.68 9.55 7.43
C ASN A 70 0.96 10.00 8.70
N ILE A 71 1.11 9.23 9.78
CA ILE A 71 0.45 9.53 11.04
C ILE A 71 0.90 10.87 11.65
N LEU A 72 2.17 11.26 11.45
CA LEU A 72 2.67 12.52 11.99
C LEU A 72 1.94 13.70 11.36
N ASP A 73 1.79 13.68 10.03
CA ASP A 73 1.14 14.75 9.28
C ASP A 73 -0.33 14.87 9.69
N TRP A 74 -1.03 13.75 9.84
CA TRP A 74 -2.43 13.77 10.26
C TRP A 74 -2.62 14.24 11.70
N VAL A 75 -1.71 13.85 12.60
CA VAL A 75 -1.72 14.32 14.00
C VAL A 75 -1.38 15.79 14.07
N GLU A 76 -0.42 16.28 13.28
CA GLU A 76 -0.10 17.70 13.20
C GLU A 76 -1.31 18.51 12.74
N GLN A 77 -1.96 18.08 11.65
CA GLN A 77 -3.15 18.73 11.09
C GLN A 77 -4.32 18.77 12.08
N SER A 78 -4.51 17.70 12.86
CA SER A 78 -5.68 17.55 13.73
C SER A 78 -5.46 18.04 15.16
N ASN A 79 -4.22 18.02 15.65
CA ASN A 79 -3.89 18.17 17.07
C ASN A 79 -2.69 19.11 17.34
N GLY A 80 -2.02 19.61 16.30
CA GLY A 80 -0.90 20.56 16.39
C GLY A 80 0.46 19.94 16.72
N GLU A 81 1.50 20.75 16.69
CA GLU A 81 2.91 20.32 16.82
C GLU A 81 3.23 19.61 18.15
N ASP A 82 2.59 20.00 19.26
CA ASP A 82 2.85 19.37 20.56
C ASP A 82 2.36 17.92 20.60
N ALA A 83 1.31 17.58 19.86
CA ALA A 83 0.86 16.20 19.70
C ALA A 83 1.85 15.38 18.86
N VAL A 84 2.45 15.97 17.83
CA VAL A 84 3.51 15.33 17.01
C VAL A 84 4.70 14.93 17.88
N ARG A 85 5.11 15.78 18.83
CA ARG A 85 6.20 15.46 19.78
C ARG A 85 5.88 14.26 20.66
N GLN A 86 4.61 14.01 20.98
CA GLN A 86 4.20 12.81 21.71
C GLN A 86 4.33 11.57 20.83
N VAL A 87 3.86 11.63 19.59
CA VAL A 87 3.94 10.52 18.63
C VAL A 87 5.39 10.16 18.30
N LEU A 88 6.27 11.15 18.14
CA LEU A 88 7.71 10.92 17.89
C LEU A 88 8.42 10.17 19.03
N ARG A 89 7.86 10.18 20.24
CA ARG A 89 8.37 9.43 21.39
C ARG A 89 7.79 8.01 21.47
N MET A 90 6.77 7.68 20.68
CA MET A 90 6.17 6.35 20.63
C MET A 90 7.00 5.41 19.76
N ASP A 91 7.03 4.14 20.13
CA ASP A 91 7.48 3.10 19.22
C ASP A 91 6.34 2.72 18.27
N LEU A 92 6.46 3.17 17.02
CA LEU A 92 5.48 2.91 15.97
C LEU A 92 5.82 1.67 15.15
N THR A 93 6.83 0.90 15.57
CA THR A 93 7.13 -0.40 15.00
C THR A 93 5.94 -1.32 15.22
N GLY A 94 5.37 -1.87 14.15
CA GLY A 94 4.16 -2.70 14.26
C GLY A 94 2.85 -1.91 14.29
N LEU A 95 2.79 -0.69 13.73
CA LEU A 95 1.55 0.10 13.58
C LEU A 95 0.41 -0.66 12.87
N GLY A 96 0.73 -1.70 12.10
CA GLY A 96 -0.27 -2.60 11.52
C GLY A 96 -0.99 -3.52 12.52
N THR A 97 -0.54 -3.58 13.78
CA THR A 97 -1.13 -4.42 14.83
C THR A 97 -2.37 -3.77 15.44
N ARG A 98 -3.32 -4.61 15.88
CA ARG A 98 -4.57 -4.16 16.50
C ARG A 98 -4.31 -3.35 17.77
N GLU A 99 -3.30 -3.76 18.52
CA GLU A 99 -2.89 -3.17 19.79
C GLU A 99 -2.45 -1.71 19.59
N LEU A 100 -1.58 -1.47 18.61
CA LEU A 100 -1.05 -0.14 18.37
C LEU A 100 -2.07 0.78 17.69
N LYS A 101 -2.92 0.25 16.79
CA LYS A 101 -4.08 0.98 16.25
C LYS A 101 -5.03 1.44 17.36
N SER A 102 -5.37 0.55 18.31
CA SER A 102 -6.25 0.88 19.43
C SER A 102 -5.63 1.91 20.38
N LEU A 103 -4.33 1.81 20.66
CA LEU A 103 -3.62 2.81 21.47
C LEU A 103 -3.67 4.18 20.81
N LEU A 104 -3.38 4.26 19.52
CA LEU A 104 -3.42 5.52 18.77
C LEU A 104 -4.82 6.11 18.69
N GLY A 105 -5.86 5.29 18.50
CA GLY A 105 -7.24 5.78 18.49
C GLY A 105 -7.69 6.39 19.80
N LYS A 106 -7.24 5.82 20.94
CA LYS A 106 -7.50 6.40 22.26
C LYS A 106 -6.86 7.78 22.45
N ILE A 107 -5.67 8.00 21.88
CA ILE A 107 -4.93 9.25 22.02
C ILE A 107 -5.39 10.28 20.95
N PHE A 108 -5.68 9.81 19.75
CA PHE A 108 -6.05 10.60 18.58
C PHE A 108 -7.32 10.03 17.90
N PRO A 109 -8.52 10.31 18.45
CA PRO A 109 -9.77 9.75 17.92
C PRO A 109 -10.08 10.16 16.46
N THR A 110 -9.61 11.33 16.03
CA THR A 110 -9.71 11.80 14.64
C THR A 110 -8.94 10.89 13.68
N ILE A 111 -7.79 10.37 14.10
CA ILE A 111 -6.99 9.42 13.33
C ILE A 111 -7.69 8.08 13.25
N GLU A 112 -8.28 7.59 14.35
CA GLU A 112 -9.08 6.37 14.34
C GLU A 112 -10.24 6.46 13.35
N SER A 113 -11.00 7.56 13.37
CA SER A 113 -12.11 7.78 12.43
C SER A 113 -11.64 7.83 10.97
N ARG A 114 -10.49 8.46 10.70
CA ARG A 114 -9.89 8.51 9.36
C ARG A 114 -9.52 7.09 8.89
N LEU A 115 -8.85 6.33 9.74
CA LEU A 115 -8.44 4.96 9.43
C LEU A 115 -9.63 4.01 9.23
N ALA A 116 -10.66 4.11 10.06
CA ALA A 116 -11.89 3.34 9.89
C ALA A 116 -12.55 3.64 8.52
N THR A 117 -12.49 4.89 8.06
CA THR A 117 -13.00 5.28 6.74
C THR A 117 -12.20 4.62 5.62
N TYR A 118 -10.86 4.61 5.72
CA TYR A 118 -10.00 3.97 4.73
C TYR A 118 -10.20 2.45 4.70
N GLU A 119 -10.34 1.82 5.87
CA GLU A 119 -10.60 0.39 5.99
C GLU A 119 -11.95 0.02 5.36
N ASP A 120 -13.00 0.80 5.61
CA ASP A 120 -14.32 0.64 4.98
C ASP A 120 -14.25 0.81 3.44
N ILE A 121 -13.49 1.78 2.94
CA ILE A 121 -13.26 1.93 1.49
C ILE A 121 -12.59 0.68 0.92
N ALA A 122 -11.51 0.20 1.55
CA ALA A 122 -10.77 -0.98 1.10
C ALA A 122 -11.65 -2.24 1.14
N GLU A 123 -12.46 -2.42 2.19
CA GLU A 123 -13.38 -3.56 2.35
C GLU A 123 -14.49 -3.55 1.29
N LYS A 124 -15.10 -2.39 1.03
CA LYS A 124 -16.12 -2.23 -0.02
C LYS A 124 -15.57 -2.54 -1.41
N VAL A 125 -14.36 -2.06 -1.71
CA VAL A 125 -13.70 -2.34 -3.00
C VAL A 125 -13.32 -3.82 -3.10
N SER A 126 -12.74 -4.40 -2.05
CA SER A 126 -12.39 -5.82 -1.95
C SER A 126 -13.60 -6.71 -2.25
N SER A 127 -14.71 -6.45 -1.54
CA SER A 127 -15.95 -7.21 -1.68
C SER A 127 -16.55 -7.10 -3.08
N ARG A 128 -16.56 -5.89 -3.65
CA ARG A 128 -17.14 -5.65 -4.98
C ARG A 128 -16.33 -6.28 -6.10
N ARG A 129 -14.99 -6.22 -6.02
CA ARG A 129 -14.08 -6.73 -7.05
C ARG A 129 -13.59 -8.15 -6.82
N GLN A 130 -13.96 -8.76 -5.69
CA GLN A 130 -13.52 -10.09 -5.29
C GLN A 130 -11.98 -10.20 -5.26
N VAL A 131 -11.33 -9.16 -4.72
CA VAL A 131 -9.88 -9.11 -4.51
C VAL A 131 -9.59 -8.87 -3.04
N LYS A 132 -8.40 -9.27 -2.58
CA LYS A 132 -7.95 -8.96 -1.22
C LYS A 132 -7.22 -7.61 -1.23
N LEU A 133 -7.89 -6.56 -0.76
CA LEU A 133 -7.31 -5.25 -0.54
C LEU A 133 -7.19 -4.98 0.97
N GLU A 134 -6.06 -4.47 1.42
CA GLU A 134 -5.80 -4.18 2.83
C GLU A 134 -4.98 -2.89 3.00
N LEU A 135 -5.18 -2.21 4.13
CA LEU A 135 -4.27 -1.15 4.57
C LEU A 135 -3.07 -1.80 5.25
N ILE A 136 -1.90 -1.37 4.81
CA ILE A 136 -0.64 -1.83 5.38
C ILE A 136 0.12 -0.66 5.96
N TRP A 137 0.85 -0.98 7.01
CA TRP A 137 1.60 0.00 7.76
C TRP A 137 3.06 -0.32 7.71
N HIS A 138 3.76 0.72 7.35
CA HIS A 138 5.16 0.75 7.09
C HIS A 138 5.73 1.69 8.14
N GLY A 139 6.16 1.14 9.27
CA GLY A 139 6.60 1.91 10.44
C GLY A 139 8.10 1.76 10.73
N ARG A 140 8.75 2.87 11.05
CA ARG A 140 10.05 2.94 11.73
C ARG A 140 10.01 4.01 12.82
N LYS A 141 11.02 4.07 13.68
CA LYS A 141 11.14 5.14 14.67
C LYS A 141 11.07 6.52 14.00
N GLY A 142 10.03 7.29 14.30
CA GLY A 142 9.80 8.64 13.78
C GLY A 142 9.29 8.75 12.33
N ALA A 143 8.87 7.65 11.67
CA ALA A 143 8.21 7.74 10.37
C ALA A 143 7.25 6.56 10.15
N THR A 144 6.05 6.87 9.68
CA THR A 144 5.07 5.84 9.29
C THR A 144 4.47 6.18 7.94
N ALA A 145 4.30 5.18 7.10
CA ALA A 145 3.55 5.31 5.87
C ALA A 145 2.37 4.34 5.93
N CYS A 146 1.17 4.86 5.68
CA CYS A 146 0.02 4.03 5.36
C CYS A 146 0.02 3.81 3.84
N ARG A 147 -0.20 2.57 3.40
CA ARG A 147 -0.34 2.22 1.98
C ARG A 147 -1.54 1.31 1.78
N LEU A 148 -2.07 1.27 0.56
CA LEU A 148 -2.95 0.20 0.10
C LEU A 148 -2.12 -0.95 -0.46
N ARG A 149 -2.54 -2.17 -0.16
CA ARG A 149 -1.98 -3.39 -0.75
C ARG A 149 -3.09 -4.23 -1.34
N CYS A 150 -2.89 -4.72 -2.56
CA CYS A 150 -3.71 -5.78 -3.15
C CYS A 150 -2.88 -7.06 -3.24
N VAL A 151 -3.48 -8.19 -2.85
CA VAL A 151 -2.89 -9.52 -3.05
C VAL A 151 -3.48 -10.15 -4.31
N VAL A 152 -2.60 -10.61 -5.19
CA VAL A 152 -2.92 -11.30 -6.43
C VAL A 152 -2.35 -12.70 -6.36
N HIS A 153 -3.22 -13.70 -6.39
CA HIS A 153 -2.82 -15.11 -6.44
C HIS A 153 -2.63 -15.54 -7.89
N LEU A 154 -1.45 -16.13 -8.18
CA LEU A 154 -1.06 -16.53 -9.55
C LEU A 154 -0.90 -18.05 -9.71
N ASN A 155 -1.25 -18.85 -8.70
CA ASN A 155 -1.03 -20.30 -8.71
C ASN A 155 -1.68 -20.96 -9.94
N ASP A 156 -0.89 -21.77 -10.65
CA ASP A 156 -1.28 -22.57 -11.83
C ASP A 156 -2.11 -21.85 -12.90
N SER A 157 -1.92 -20.53 -13.00
CA SER A 157 -2.73 -19.66 -13.85
C SER A 157 -2.14 -19.57 -15.26
N SER A 158 -2.98 -19.76 -16.28
CA SER A 158 -2.59 -19.45 -17.67
C SER A 158 -2.19 -17.98 -17.80
N ARG A 159 -1.45 -17.61 -18.87
CA ARG A 159 -1.07 -16.22 -19.14
C ARG A 159 -2.26 -15.26 -19.13
N GLU A 160 -3.39 -15.69 -19.69
CA GLU A 160 -4.62 -14.88 -19.68
C GLU A 160 -5.19 -14.72 -18.27
N SER A 161 -5.21 -15.77 -17.45
CA SER A 161 -5.68 -15.66 -16.07
C SER A 161 -4.78 -14.74 -15.23
N MET A 162 -3.45 -14.80 -15.40
CA MET A 162 -2.53 -13.87 -14.75
C MET A 162 -2.80 -12.43 -15.16
N LYS A 163 -3.04 -12.19 -16.46
CA LYS A 163 -3.38 -10.88 -17.00
C LYS A 163 -4.68 -10.35 -16.39
N THR A 164 -5.74 -11.15 -16.35
CA THR A 164 -7.03 -10.77 -15.75
C THR A 164 -6.92 -10.49 -14.25
N ASN A 165 -6.21 -11.34 -13.51
CA ASN A 165 -6.04 -11.16 -12.05
C ASN A 165 -5.26 -9.89 -11.72
N LEU A 166 -4.19 -9.61 -12.49
CA LEU A 166 -3.40 -8.39 -12.36
C LEU A 166 -4.24 -7.15 -12.69
N GLU A 167 -4.97 -7.16 -13.80
CA GLU A 167 -5.83 -6.05 -14.21
C GLU A 167 -6.91 -5.75 -13.15
N SER A 168 -7.50 -6.79 -12.58
CA SER A 168 -8.48 -6.66 -11.48
C SER A 168 -7.83 -6.03 -10.24
N GLY A 169 -6.63 -6.49 -9.85
CA GLY A 169 -5.90 -5.96 -8.71
C GLY A 169 -5.50 -4.48 -8.89
N LEU A 170 -4.97 -4.11 -10.06
CA LEU A 170 -4.63 -2.72 -10.39
C LEU A 170 -5.87 -1.83 -10.40
N SER A 171 -6.98 -2.31 -10.98
CA SER A 171 -8.24 -1.57 -11.00
C SER A 171 -8.82 -1.36 -9.59
N ALA A 172 -8.64 -2.34 -8.70
CA ALA A 172 -9.08 -2.24 -7.32
C ALA A 172 -8.23 -1.24 -6.52
N LEU A 173 -6.91 -1.28 -6.68
CA LEU A 173 -6.01 -0.30 -6.07
C LEU A 173 -6.35 1.12 -6.53
N ARG A 174 -6.50 1.32 -7.84
CA ARG A 174 -6.89 2.62 -8.40
C ARG A 174 -8.17 3.14 -7.78
N GLU A 175 -9.22 2.32 -7.76
CA GLU A 175 -10.50 2.74 -7.20
C GLU A 175 -10.42 3.08 -5.71
N ALA A 176 -9.73 2.25 -4.92
CA ALA A 176 -9.59 2.49 -3.49
C ALA A 176 -8.78 3.77 -3.23
N PHE A 177 -7.70 3.97 -4.00
CA PHE A 177 -6.87 5.16 -3.92
C PHE A 177 -7.67 6.41 -4.27
N ASP A 178 -8.37 6.43 -5.40
CA ASP A 178 -9.17 7.57 -5.87
C ASP A 178 -10.28 7.95 -4.85
N LYS A 179 -10.87 6.96 -4.16
CA LYS A 179 -11.86 7.20 -3.10
C LYS A 179 -11.25 7.79 -1.84
N ILE A 180 -10.05 7.35 -1.46
CA ILE A 180 -9.30 7.90 -0.33
C ILE A 180 -8.84 9.32 -0.63
N ASP A 181 -8.29 9.55 -1.82
CA ASP A 181 -7.86 10.88 -2.27
C ASP A 181 -9.02 11.87 -2.27
N LYS A 182 -10.20 11.46 -2.76
CA LYS A 182 -11.43 12.25 -2.69
C LYS A 182 -11.94 12.52 -1.27
N TYR A 183 -11.63 11.67 -0.31
CA TYR A 183 -11.99 11.89 1.10
C TYR A 183 -11.04 12.91 1.76
N GLU A 184 -9.76 12.92 1.35
CA GLU A 184 -8.74 13.83 1.88
C GLU A 184 -8.76 15.23 1.23
N GLY A 185 -9.27 15.33 -0.01
CA GLY A 185 -9.43 16.58 -0.78
C GLY A 185 -10.79 17.24 -0.67
#